data_AF-A0A0W0V956-F1
#
_entry.id   AF-A0A0W0V956-F1
#
_cell.length_a   1.000
_cell.length_b   1.000
_cell.length_c   1.000
_cell.angle_alpha   90.00
_cell.angle_beta   90.00
_cell.angle_gamma   90.00
#
_symmetry.space_group_name_H-M   'P 1'
#
loop_
_entity.id
_entity.type
_entity.pdbx_description
1 polymer ?
#
loop_
_entity_poly.entity_id
_entity_poly.type
_entity_poly.pdbx_seq_one_letter_code
_entity_poly.pdbx_strand_id
1 'polypeptide(L)'
;MGLFTKPFLKYFSTTKELDKSFGLDSRRKFFEQYLQSINLSNGLSGTDSFNTYQLSCFSELKDFTRYKDEKGNALLKGTYWQNLEANNNHANAANAAIKAAVDDPGLRTDLANAVNTFNADMDMINSELQKVPPGIDPRKLPNLLHAIKAEAKTAIEAYESQVTQKIEALRQDANFRNEFKSAMGWPLDATSDTKVDQAITELKDTWKKSQKNAFSQFEKTYNESIKDIQEAIQRERDRIAYIGAMRDRNDKEFRDAIDKLIQQKGAQGAATFSSNPNSGSADLKGIKVDDLPLLKTITGRNIRKGEDGSFHLELPWYHRVQYWFSHHQKIDYDIQSIAEAIRACGYDKITMEVSHNDPEEAEEYGRKMYEACINAGFDPKNITIKVNGEERKLEKTTKDGKDTPGLFTGYAGRLQKTHETAKKLKEEREKALKDPTVTDLAQYKGELQALRDAQAQQQQQQQQHMPAPNNP
;
A
#
# COMPACT_ATOMS: atom_id res chain seq x y z
N MET A 1 -40.30 -29.57 23.12
CA MET A 1 -38.90 -29.38 23.60
C MET A 1 -37.98 -30.19 22.71
N GLY A 2 -37.14 -29.52 21.91
CA GLY A 2 -36.34 -30.16 20.86
C GLY A 2 -35.14 -30.94 21.41
N LEU A 3 -34.73 -31.99 20.68
CA LEU A 3 -33.64 -32.93 21.03
C LEU A 3 -32.26 -32.31 21.35
N PHE A 4 -32.07 -31.00 21.14
CA PHE A 4 -30.80 -30.28 21.32
C PHE A 4 -30.64 -29.57 22.68
N THR A 5 -31.60 -29.67 23.59
CA THR A 5 -31.48 -29.07 24.95
C THR A 5 -30.82 -30.00 25.97
N LYS A 6 -30.42 -31.22 25.61
CA LYS A 6 -29.74 -32.14 26.52
C LYS A 6 -28.21 -31.89 26.53
N PRO A 7 -27.61 -31.52 27.67
CA PRO A 7 -26.19 -31.10 27.76
C PRO A 7 -25.18 -32.18 27.37
N PHE A 8 -25.54 -33.46 27.48
CA PHE A 8 -24.65 -34.58 27.16
C PHE A 8 -24.40 -34.76 25.65
N LEU A 9 -25.37 -34.41 24.79
CA LEU A 9 -25.20 -34.50 23.32
C LEU A 9 -24.47 -33.29 22.73
N LYS A 10 -24.39 -32.18 23.47
CA LYS A 10 -23.63 -30.96 23.10
C LYS A 10 -22.10 -31.14 23.26
N TYR A 11 -21.67 -32.18 23.98
CA TYR A 11 -20.25 -32.42 24.26
C TYR A 11 -19.55 -33.24 23.16
N PHE A 12 -20.29 -33.97 22.30
CA PHE A 12 -19.70 -34.97 21.40
C PHE A 12 -19.77 -34.65 19.90
N SER A 13 -20.56 -33.68 19.44
CA SER A 13 -20.66 -33.35 18.00
C SER A 13 -20.14 -31.95 17.64
N THR A 14 -20.21 -30.98 18.54
CA THR A 14 -19.82 -29.59 18.22
C THR A 14 -18.34 -29.30 18.48
N THR A 15 -17.69 -29.91 19.47
CA THR A 15 -16.30 -29.56 19.83
C THR A 15 -15.27 -30.02 18.80
N LYS A 16 -15.33 -31.26 18.31
CA LYS A 16 -14.34 -31.74 17.31
C LYS A 16 -14.45 -31.05 15.95
N GLU A 17 -15.66 -30.73 15.47
CA GLU A 17 -15.82 -30.00 14.20
C GLU A 17 -15.56 -28.50 14.37
N LEU A 18 -15.99 -27.87 15.48
CA LEU A 18 -15.57 -26.51 15.77
C LEU A 18 -14.06 -26.42 16.02
N ASP A 19 -13.40 -27.40 16.62
CA ASP A 19 -11.93 -27.40 16.79
C ASP A 19 -11.22 -27.60 15.45
N LYS A 20 -11.79 -28.38 14.52
CA LYS A 20 -11.30 -28.45 13.14
C LYS A 20 -11.40 -27.12 12.40
N SER A 21 -12.40 -26.29 12.68
CA SER A 21 -12.61 -25.01 11.97
C SER A 21 -12.07 -23.78 12.71
N PHE A 22 -12.07 -23.80 14.05
CA PHE A 22 -11.77 -22.68 14.94
C PHE A 22 -10.76 -23.03 16.04
N GLY A 23 -10.18 -24.23 16.02
CA GLY A 23 -9.05 -24.58 16.89
C GLY A 23 -7.80 -23.78 16.55
N LEU A 24 -6.80 -23.80 17.43
CA LEU A 24 -5.59 -22.99 17.33
C LEU A 24 -4.84 -23.21 16.00
N ASP A 25 -4.72 -24.44 15.53
CA ASP A 25 -4.05 -24.77 14.25
C ASP A 25 -4.82 -24.24 13.04
N SER A 26 -6.14 -24.28 13.08
CA SER A 26 -6.98 -23.74 12.02
C SER A 26 -6.97 -22.21 12.03
N ARG A 27 -6.91 -21.57 13.20
CA ARG A 27 -6.68 -20.13 13.29
C ARG A 27 -5.29 -19.75 12.79
N ARG A 28 -4.25 -20.53 13.11
CA ARG A 28 -2.88 -20.34 12.59
C ARG A 28 -2.86 -20.29 11.07
N LYS A 29 -3.34 -21.36 10.43
CA LYS A 29 -3.38 -21.47 8.97
C LYS A 29 -4.27 -20.38 8.34
N PHE A 30 -5.28 -19.88 9.06
CA PHE A 30 -6.12 -18.77 8.58
C PHE A 30 -5.30 -17.50 8.47
N PHE A 31 -4.64 -17.12 9.54
CA PHE A 31 -3.84 -15.90 9.58
C PHE A 31 -2.64 -15.99 8.62
N GLU A 32 -1.98 -17.15 8.53
CA GLU A 32 -0.91 -17.37 7.55
C GLU A 32 -1.42 -17.16 6.10
N GLN A 33 -2.58 -17.71 5.73
CA GLN A 33 -3.16 -17.53 4.41
C GLN A 33 -3.65 -16.10 4.15
N TYR A 34 -4.22 -15.44 5.16
CA TYR A 34 -4.64 -14.05 5.07
C TYR A 34 -3.44 -13.13 4.88
N LEU A 35 -2.36 -13.32 5.64
CA LEU A 35 -1.11 -12.59 5.46
C LEU A 35 -0.48 -12.88 4.09
N GLN A 36 -0.55 -14.10 3.59
CA GLN A 36 -0.13 -14.44 2.23
C GLN A 36 -0.98 -13.71 1.17
N SER A 37 -2.31 -13.66 1.34
CA SER A 37 -3.20 -13.01 0.35
C SER A 37 -2.99 -11.50 0.29
N ILE A 38 -2.56 -10.89 1.39
CA ILE A 38 -2.20 -9.46 1.44
C ILE A 38 -0.69 -9.18 1.31
N ASN A 39 0.11 -10.16 0.88
CA ASN A 39 1.56 -10.08 0.67
C ASN A 39 2.39 -9.69 1.93
N LEU A 40 1.87 -9.91 3.13
CA LEU A 40 2.57 -9.65 4.40
C LEU A 40 3.26 -10.89 4.99
N SER A 41 3.17 -12.05 4.33
CA SER A 41 3.80 -13.29 4.84
C SER A 41 5.33 -13.21 4.96
N ASN A 42 5.98 -12.38 4.14
CA ASN A 42 7.42 -12.13 4.18
C ASN A 42 7.80 -10.92 5.05
N GLY A 43 6.83 -10.34 5.77
CA GLY A 43 6.99 -9.11 6.53
C GLY A 43 6.65 -7.84 5.74
N LEU A 44 6.86 -6.70 6.38
CA LEU A 44 6.65 -5.36 5.82
C LEU A 44 7.74 -5.01 4.82
N SER A 45 7.36 -4.32 3.74
CA SER A 45 8.32 -3.68 2.83
C SER A 45 8.75 -2.31 3.36
N GLY A 46 9.84 -1.74 2.82
CA GLY A 46 10.27 -0.38 3.16
C GLY A 46 10.96 -0.21 4.53
N THR A 47 11.28 -1.31 5.22
CA THR A 47 12.01 -1.35 6.51
C THR A 47 13.38 -0.68 6.43
N ASP A 48 14.01 -0.66 5.26
CA ASP A 48 15.33 -0.05 5.07
C ASP A 48 15.28 1.42 4.63
N SER A 49 14.09 2.00 4.45
CA SER A 49 13.95 3.37 3.93
C SER A 49 14.63 4.41 4.81
N PHE A 50 14.49 4.31 6.14
CA PHE A 50 15.13 5.26 7.06
C PHE A 50 16.64 5.02 7.19
N ASN A 51 17.09 3.76 7.16
CA ASN A 51 18.52 3.42 7.06
C ASN A 51 19.14 4.05 5.79
N THR A 52 18.44 3.95 4.66
CA THR A 52 18.86 4.56 3.39
C THR A 52 18.97 6.08 3.48
N TYR A 53 18.00 6.73 4.14
CA TYR A 53 18.09 8.17 4.42
C TYR A 53 19.33 8.49 5.25
N GLN A 54 19.55 7.81 6.38
CA GLN A 54 20.69 8.06 7.27
C GLN A 54 22.04 7.95 6.56
N LEU A 55 22.20 6.92 5.71
CA LEU A 55 23.41 6.69 4.91
C LEU A 55 23.62 7.76 3.82
N SER A 56 22.58 8.47 3.42
CA SER A 56 22.66 9.54 2.42
C SER A 56 23.05 10.90 2.99
N CYS A 57 23.01 11.07 4.31
CA CYS A 57 23.36 12.33 4.97
C CYS A 57 24.87 12.60 4.89
N PHE A 58 25.25 13.76 4.37
CA PHE A 58 26.67 14.14 4.21
C PHE A 58 27.43 14.15 5.52
N SER A 59 28.65 13.64 5.49
CA SER A 59 29.55 13.51 6.64
C SER A 59 30.81 14.37 6.51
N GLU A 60 31.10 14.87 5.31
CA GLU A 60 32.29 15.68 5.02
C GLU A 60 32.10 16.52 3.74
N LEU A 61 33.00 17.48 3.49
CA LEU A 61 32.97 18.34 2.30
C LEU A 61 32.94 17.53 0.99
N LYS A 62 33.63 16.40 0.96
CA LYS A 62 33.73 15.53 -0.22
C LYS A 62 32.36 15.01 -0.67
N ASP A 63 31.43 14.80 0.26
CA ASP A 63 30.08 14.36 -0.07
C ASP A 63 29.33 15.48 -0.82
N PHE A 64 29.52 16.74 -0.41
CA PHE A 64 28.96 17.90 -1.09
C PHE A 64 29.50 18.09 -2.50
N THR A 65 30.81 17.97 -2.70
CA THR A 65 31.45 18.18 -4.02
C THR A 65 31.14 17.05 -5.00
N ARG A 66 30.86 15.84 -4.50
CA ARG A 66 30.43 14.68 -5.29
C ARG A 66 28.93 14.66 -5.57
N TYR A 67 28.12 15.36 -4.77
CA TYR A 67 26.68 15.34 -4.91
C TYR A 67 26.23 15.91 -6.26
N LYS A 68 25.35 15.15 -6.91
CA LYS A 68 24.71 15.53 -8.17
C LYS A 68 23.20 15.62 -7.97
N ASP A 69 22.59 16.62 -8.57
CA ASP A 69 21.13 16.70 -8.64
C ASP A 69 20.55 15.59 -9.53
N GLU A 70 19.22 15.51 -9.59
CA GLU A 70 18.48 14.54 -10.42
C GLU A 70 18.80 14.64 -11.92
N LYS A 71 19.37 15.77 -12.37
CA LYS A 71 19.79 16.02 -13.75
C LYS A 71 21.28 15.69 -13.97
N GLY A 72 21.97 15.17 -12.95
CA GLY A 72 23.38 14.82 -13.00
C GLY A 72 24.34 16.01 -12.81
N ASN A 73 23.84 17.19 -12.44
CA ASN A 73 24.67 18.37 -12.25
C ASN A 73 25.24 18.42 -10.83
N ALA A 74 26.56 18.63 -10.71
CA ALA A 74 27.14 18.99 -9.43
C ALA A 74 26.59 20.34 -8.94
N LEU A 75 26.21 20.39 -7.65
CA LEU A 75 25.65 21.60 -7.04
C LEU A 75 26.72 22.51 -6.45
N LEU A 76 27.74 21.95 -5.78
CA LEU A 76 28.95 22.68 -5.44
C LEU A 76 29.90 22.64 -6.64
N LYS A 77 30.15 23.81 -7.24
CA LYS A 77 31.12 24.00 -8.32
C LYS A 77 31.88 25.29 -8.06
N GLY A 78 33.19 25.30 -8.29
CA GLY A 78 33.98 26.53 -8.18
C GLY A 78 35.39 26.27 -7.68
N THR A 79 36.25 27.27 -7.89
CA THR A 79 37.66 27.21 -7.49
C THR A 79 37.83 27.17 -5.97
N TYR A 80 36.88 27.71 -5.21
CA TYR A 80 36.95 27.71 -3.74
C TYR A 80 36.79 26.32 -3.15
N TRP A 81 35.86 25.51 -3.66
CA TRP A 81 35.70 24.13 -3.21
C TRP A 81 36.88 23.23 -3.61
N GLN A 82 37.44 23.44 -4.80
CA GLN A 82 38.66 22.73 -5.24
C GLN A 82 39.88 23.07 -4.37
N ASN A 83 40.03 24.33 -3.99
CA ASN A 83 41.11 24.76 -3.09
C ASN A 83 40.96 24.18 -1.68
N LEU A 84 39.74 23.95 -1.22
CA LEU A 84 39.50 23.25 0.05
C LEU A 84 39.78 21.74 -0.04
N GLU A 85 39.78 21.15 -1.24
CA GLU A 85 40.24 19.76 -1.42
C GLU A 85 41.78 19.64 -1.43
N ALA A 86 42.51 20.75 -1.46
CA ALA A 86 43.96 20.74 -1.40
C ALA A 86 44.44 20.35 0.01
N ASN A 87 45.48 19.51 0.08
CA ASN A 87 46.06 19.07 1.35
C ASN A 87 47.00 20.14 1.95
N ASN A 88 46.43 21.21 2.48
CA ASN A 88 47.15 22.23 3.25
C ASN A 88 46.47 22.48 4.61
N ASN A 89 47.21 23.04 5.57
CA ASN A 89 46.73 23.19 6.95
C ASN A 89 45.43 24.01 7.04
N HIS A 90 45.31 25.09 6.27
CA HIS A 90 44.15 25.97 6.28
C HIS A 90 42.92 25.30 5.68
N ALA A 91 43.08 24.61 4.55
CA ALA A 91 42.03 23.81 3.93
C ALA A 91 41.58 22.67 4.86
N ASN A 92 42.50 21.98 5.51
CA ASN A 92 42.21 20.93 6.48
C ASN A 92 41.42 21.46 7.69
N ALA A 93 41.78 22.63 8.21
CA ALA A 93 41.06 23.27 9.31
C ALA A 93 39.63 23.70 8.91
N ALA A 94 39.47 24.32 7.73
CA ALA A 94 38.16 24.67 7.20
C ALA A 94 37.29 23.43 6.93
N ASN A 95 37.87 22.36 6.38
CA ASN A 95 37.18 21.07 6.18
C ASN A 95 36.76 20.42 7.50
N ALA A 96 37.60 20.49 8.53
CA ALA A 96 37.27 19.99 9.86
C ALA A 96 36.08 20.73 10.47
N ALA A 97 36.00 22.06 10.29
CA ALA A 97 34.85 22.85 10.73
C ALA A 97 33.57 22.51 9.95
N ILE A 98 33.65 22.34 8.63
CA ILE A 98 32.52 21.87 7.81
C ILE A 98 32.06 20.49 8.26
N LYS A 99 32.99 19.56 8.48
CA LYS A 99 32.71 18.22 9.01
C LYS A 99 32.02 18.31 10.38
N ALA A 100 32.55 19.11 11.30
CA ALA A 100 31.94 19.29 12.63
C ALA A 100 30.52 19.88 12.57
N ALA A 101 30.20 20.67 11.53
CA ALA A 101 28.87 21.23 11.35
C ALA A 101 27.84 20.20 10.85
N VAL A 102 28.24 19.24 10.00
CA VAL A 102 27.33 18.27 9.36
C VAL A 102 27.37 16.86 9.94
N ASP A 103 28.45 16.53 10.62
CA ASP A 103 28.73 15.23 11.21
C ASP A 103 28.96 15.34 12.73
N ASP A 104 28.20 16.25 13.36
CA ASP A 104 28.20 16.40 14.80
C ASP A 104 27.80 15.05 15.46
N PRO A 105 28.64 14.48 16.35
CA PRO A 105 28.37 13.17 16.94
C PRO A 105 27.07 13.10 17.74
N GLY A 106 26.67 14.20 18.38
CA GLY A 106 25.40 14.28 19.12
C GLY A 106 24.22 14.17 18.17
N LEU A 107 24.21 14.99 17.11
CA LEU A 107 23.16 14.94 16.08
C LEU A 107 23.09 13.57 15.38
N ARG A 108 24.25 12.97 15.10
CA ARG A 108 24.32 11.62 14.51
C ARG A 108 23.78 10.55 15.44
N THR A 109 24.05 10.67 16.74
CA THR A 109 23.52 9.76 17.76
C THR A 109 22.01 9.87 17.86
N ASP A 110 21.46 11.09 17.89
CA ASP A 110 20.02 11.32 17.94
C ASP A 110 19.31 10.75 16.70
N LEU A 111 19.87 10.98 15.50
CA LEU A 111 19.35 10.39 14.26
C LEU A 111 19.45 8.86 14.28
N ALA A 112 20.57 8.30 14.74
CA ALA A 112 20.74 6.85 14.86
C ALA A 112 19.75 6.24 15.86
N ASN A 113 19.46 6.90 16.97
CA ASN A 113 18.44 6.47 17.92
C ASN A 113 17.03 6.46 17.30
N ALA A 114 16.71 7.47 16.48
CA ALA A 114 15.44 7.51 15.75
C ALA A 114 15.35 6.38 14.71
N VAL A 115 16.43 6.11 14.00
CA VAL A 115 16.53 4.97 13.06
C VAL A 115 16.37 3.63 13.79
N ASN A 116 17.04 3.45 14.93
CA ASN A 116 16.91 2.25 15.75
C ASN A 116 15.48 2.07 16.27
N THR A 117 14.83 3.15 16.72
CA THR A 117 13.42 3.11 17.15
C THR A 117 12.51 2.69 16.01
N PHE A 118 12.69 3.29 14.83
CA PHE A 118 11.94 2.92 13.63
C PHE A 118 12.13 1.44 13.27
N ASN A 119 13.37 0.94 13.23
CA ASN A 119 13.66 -0.46 12.92
C ASN A 119 13.03 -1.39 13.97
N ALA A 120 13.13 -1.04 15.25
CA ALA A 120 12.51 -1.80 16.34
C ALA A 120 10.98 -1.85 16.23
N ASP A 121 10.33 -0.75 15.85
CA ASP A 121 8.88 -0.73 15.62
C ASP A 121 8.48 -1.63 14.44
N MET A 122 9.25 -1.59 13.34
CA MET A 122 8.99 -2.44 12.18
C MET A 122 9.16 -3.92 12.52
N ASP A 123 10.20 -4.27 13.28
CA ASP A 123 10.46 -5.63 13.77
C ASP A 123 9.37 -6.09 14.75
N MET A 124 8.94 -5.21 15.66
CA MET A 124 7.83 -5.45 16.58
C MET A 124 6.56 -5.76 15.79
N ILE A 125 6.19 -4.91 14.83
CA ILE A 125 4.99 -5.13 14.01
C ILE A 125 5.11 -6.44 13.23
N ASN A 126 6.25 -6.72 12.59
CA ASN A 126 6.49 -7.97 11.90
C ASN A 126 6.30 -9.18 12.83
N SER A 127 6.85 -9.12 14.05
CA SER A 127 6.67 -10.16 15.06
C SER A 127 5.21 -10.34 15.48
N GLU A 128 4.49 -9.25 15.77
CA GLU A 128 3.07 -9.31 16.15
C GLU A 128 2.18 -9.84 15.01
N LEU A 129 2.49 -9.54 13.75
CA LEU A 129 1.77 -10.07 12.60
C LEU A 129 1.93 -11.60 12.49
N GLN A 130 3.09 -12.15 12.87
CA GLN A 130 3.37 -13.59 12.80
C GLN A 130 2.81 -14.39 14.00
N LYS A 131 2.28 -13.72 15.04
CA LYS A 131 1.64 -14.41 16.17
C LYS A 131 0.34 -15.09 15.74
N VAL A 132 -0.10 -16.08 16.52
CA VAL A 132 -1.37 -16.76 16.33
C VAL A 132 -2.20 -16.71 17.62
N PRO A 133 -3.31 -15.95 17.64
CA PRO A 133 -3.73 -14.97 16.63
C PRO A 133 -2.73 -13.81 16.49
N PRO A 134 -2.72 -13.07 15.37
CA PRO A 134 -1.93 -11.87 15.21
C PRO A 134 -2.20 -10.91 16.35
N GLY A 135 -1.15 -10.36 16.94
CA GLY A 135 -1.27 -9.32 17.97
C GLY A 135 -1.78 -8.00 17.41
N ILE A 136 -1.64 -7.80 16.09
CA ILE A 136 -2.10 -6.63 15.36
C ILE A 136 -3.10 -7.08 14.27
N ASP A 137 -4.23 -6.40 14.20
CA ASP A 137 -5.15 -6.51 13.08
C ASP A 137 -4.51 -5.91 11.83
N PRO A 138 -4.25 -6.69 10.76
CA PRO A 138 -3.58 -6.15 9.56
C PRO A 138 -4.35 -5.00 8.90
N ARG A 139 -5.65 -4.86 9.15
CA ARG A 139 -6.46 -3.72 8.66
C ARG A 139 -6.06 -2.38 9.30
N LYS A 140 -5.45 -2.42 10.48
CA LYS A 140 -4.95 -1.23 11.20
C LYS A 140 -3.51 -0.89 10.83
N LEU A 141 -2.80 -1.81 10.18
CA LEU A 141 -1.39 -1.67 9.88
C LEU A 141 -1.04 -0.38 9.11
N PRO A 142 -1.78 0.04 8.05
CA PRO A 142 -1.50 1.31 7.38
C PRO A 142 -1.44 2.50 8.34
N ASN A 143 -2.33 2.54 9.32
CA ASN A 143 -2.42 3.62 10.29
C ASN A 143 -1.22 3.65 11.24
N LEU A 144 -0.78 2.48 11.72
CA LEU A 144 0.44 2.34 12.53
C LEU A 144 1.67 2.77 11.73
N LEU A 145 1.75 2.39 10.46
CA LEU A 145 2.84 2.79 9.57
C LEU A 145 2.86 4.31 9.37
N HIS A 146 1.71 4.98 9.23
CA HIS A 146 1.66 6.45 9.19
C HIS A 146 2.17 7.09 10.49
N ALA A 147 1.89 6.49 11.66
CA ALA A 147 2.42 6.99 12.94
C ALA A 147 3.96 6.88 12.99
N ILE A 148 4.52 5.73 12.62
CA ILE A 148 5.97 5.50 12.52
C ILE A 148 6.60 6.50 11.52
N LYS A 149 5.98 6.69 10.35
CA LYS A 149 6.43 7.67 9.34
C LYS A 149 6.50 9.08 9.92
N ALA A 150 5.48 9.49 10.69
CA ALA A 150 5.41 10.82 11.27
C ALA A 150 6.50 11.05 12.33
N GLU A 151 6.84 10.04 13.12
CA GLU A 151 7.95 10.08 14.08
C GLU A 151 9.31 10.17 13.35
N ALA A 152 9.53 9.33 12.33
CA ALA A 152 10.72 9.39 11.49
C ALA A 152 10.88 10.77 10.82
N LYS A 153 9.79 11.31 10.24
CA LYS A 153 9.76 12.65 9.65
C LYS A 153 10.15 13.73 10.65
N THR A 154 9.60 13.69 11.87
CA THR A 154 9.94 14.67 12.92
C THR A 154 11.42 14.60 13.29
N ALA A 155 11.99 13.39 13.40
CA ALA A 155 13.40 13.21 13.68
C ALA A 155 14.31 13.72 12.55
N ILE A 156 13.92 13.45 11.30
CA ILE A 156 14.59 13.96 10.10
C ILE A 156 14.58 15.49 10.08
N GLU A 157 13.41 16.11 10.23
CA GLU A 157 13.26 17.57 10.22
C GLU A 157 14.05 18.23 11.36
N ALA A 158 14.08 17.61 12.55
CA ALA A 158 14.89 18.08 13.67
C ALA A 158 16.40 18.01 13.38
N TYR A 159 16.89 16.91 12.81
CA TYR A 159 18.28 16.74 12.39
C TYR A 159 18.66 17.79 11.31
N GLU A 160 17.84 17.91 10.26
CA GLU A 160 18.07 18.86 9.16
C GLU A 160 18.12 20.32 9.63
N SER A 161 17.23 20.69 10.57
CA SER A 161 17.18 22.01 11.17
C SER A 161 18.47 22.30 11.96
N GLN A 162 18.92 21.36 12.79
CA GLN A 162 20.13 21.55 13.61
C GLN A 162 21.41 21.60 12.77
N VAL A 163 21.54 20.76 11.74
CA VAL A 163 22.68 20.84 10.81
C VAL A 163 22.66 22.17 10.03
N THR A 164 21.48 22.60 9.58
CA THR A 164 21.34 23.91 8.90
C THR A 164 21.79 25.06 9.80
N GLN A 165 21.43 25.03 11.09
CA GLN A 165 21.86 26.04 12.06
C GLN A 165 23.38 25.99 12.29
N LYS A 166 23.98 24.80 12.38
CA LYS A 166 25.44 24.65 12.52
C LYS A 166 26.21 25.15 11.29
N ILE A 167 25.71 24.88 10.07
CA ILE A 167 26.28 25.44 8.84
C ILE A 167 26.18 26.98 8.87
N GLU A 168 25.04 27.53 9.29
CA GLU A 168 24.85 28.98 9.40
C GLU A 168 25.76 29.61 10.47
N ALA A 169 26.03 28.90 11.56
CA ALA A 169 26.93 29.37 12.63
C ALA A 169 28.37 29.55 12.14
N LEU A 170 28.81 28.85 11.08
CA LEU A 170 30.11 29.07 10.44
C LEU A 170 30.26 30.52 9.94
N ARG A 171 29.17 31.25 9.69
CA ARG A 171 29.23 32.68 9.33
C ARG A 171 29.80 33.54 10.45
N GLN A 172 29.59 33.15 11.70
CA GLN A 172 30.03 33.91 12.87
C GLN A 172 31.32 33.34 13.47
N ASP A 173 31.79 32.18 13.00
CA ASP A 173 33.03 31.56 13.44
C ASP A 173 34.25 32.26 12.80
N ALA A 174 34.90 33.13 13.57
CA ALA A 174 36.07 33.87 13.14
C ALA A 174 37.24 32.95 12.72
N ASN A 175 37.41 31.80 13.38
CA ASN A 175 38.47 30.86 13.05
C ASN A 175 38.18 30.23 11.68
N PHE A 176 36.98 29.67 11.50
CA PHE A 176 36.58 29.12 10.21
C PHE A 176 36.76 30.11 9.07
N ARG A 177 36.28 31.36 9.25
CA ARG A 177 36.39 32.39 8.20
C ARG A 177 37.84 32.70 7.84
N ASN A 178 38.73 32.77 8.84
CA ASN A 178 40.15 33.06 8.61
C ASN A 178 40.87 31.89 7.94
N GLU A 179 40.59 30.66 8.36
CA GLU A 179 41.12 29.44 7.74
C GLU A 179 40.63 29.31 6.30
N PHE A 180 39.34 29.57 6.05
CA PHE A 180 38.77 29.58 4.71
C PHE A 180 39.43 30.63 3.82
N LYS A 181 39.54 31.89 4.27
CA LYS A 181 40.21 32.97 3.51
C LYS A 181 41.67 32.63 3.20
N SER A 182 42.38 32.07 4.19
CA SER A 182 43.79 31.66 4.05
C SER A 182 43.95 30.52 3.05
N ALA A 183 43.07 29.52 3.08
CA ALA A 183 43.06 28.43 2.10
C ALA A 183 42.82 28.94 0.66
N MET A 184 42.11 30.05 0.50
CA MET A 184 41.84 30.67 -0.80
C MET A 184 42.91 31.69 -1.25
N GLY A 185 43.89 32.01 -0.40
CA GLY A 185 44.84 33.09 -0.64
C GLY A 185 44.18 34.47 -0.69
N TRP A 186 43.05 34.66 0.01
CA TRP A 186 42.32 35.92 0.07
C TRP A 186 42.82 36.80 1.23
N PRO A 187 42.75 38.13 1.10
CA PRO A 187 43.09 39.02 2.20
C PRO A 187 42.13 38.82 3.38
N LEU A 188 42.63 38.99 4.60
CA LEU A 188 41.84 38.89 5.84
C LEU A 188 41.06 40.19 6.11
N ASP A 189 40.25 40.61 5.14
CA ASP A 189 39.46 41.84 5.17
C ASP A 189 37.96 41.59 4.98
N ALA A 190 37.18 42.66 5.16
CA ALA A 190 35.72 42.64 5.02
C ALA A 190 35.23 42.38 3.58
N THR A 191 36.08 42.57 2.56
CA THR A 191 35.71 42.31 1.16
C THR A 191 35.71 40.80 0.89
N SER A 192 36.65 40.08 1.48
CA SER A 192 36.73 38.61 1.39
C SER A 192 35.67 37.92 2.25
N ASP A 193 35.19 38.58 3.30
CA ASP A 193 34.09 38.10 4.14
C ASP A 193 32.80 37.83 3.34
N THR A 194 32.43 38.72 2.42
CA THR A 194 31.26 38.51 1.54
C THR A 194 31.38 37.24 0.70
N LYS A 195 32.60 36.87 0.25
CA LYS A 195 32.83 35.65 -0.53
C LYS A 195 32.72 34.39 0.34
N VAL A 196 33.20 34.44 1.58
CA VAL A 196 32.99 33.36 2.56
C VAL A 196 31.49 33.18 2.81
N ASP A 197 30.76 34.28 2.95
CA ASP A 197 29.32 34.24 3.14
C ASP A 197 28.56 33.66 1.94
N GLN A 198 29.02 33.91 0.71
CA GLN A 198 28.50 33.25 -0.49
C GLN A 198 28.77 31.74 -0.45
N ALA A 199 30.00 31.32 -0.13
CA ALA A 199 30.35 29.90 -0.03
C ALA A 199 29.51 29.16 1.02
N ILE A 200 29.31 29.75 2.21
CA ILE A 200 28.43 29.17 3.25
C ILE A 200 26.98 29.05 2.75
N THR A 201 26.50 30.02 1.98
CA THR A 201 25.15 29.98 1.38
C THR A 201 25.01 28.80 0.44
N GLU A 202 25.97 28.59 -0.45
CA GLU A 202 25.97 27.47 -1.39
C GLU A 202 26.07 26.11 -0.69
N LEU A 203 26.89 26.02 0.36
CA LEU A 203 26.99 24.83 1.20
C LEU A 203 25.62 24.51 1.84
N LYS A 204 24.98 25.50 2.45
CA LYS A 204 23.64 25.37 3.06
C LYS A 204 22.58 24.97 2.03
N ASP A 205 22.57 25.60 0.87
CA ASP A 205 21.58 25.32 -0.18
C ASP A 205 21.77 23.92 -0.77
N THR A 206 23.01 23.46 -0.88
CA THR A 206 23.32 22.11 -1.35
C THR A 206 22.96 21.06 -0.31
N TRP A 207 23.24 21.32 0.97
CA TRP A 207 22.73 20.49 2.08
C TRP A 207 21.21 20.36 1.98
N LYS A 208 20.48 21.48 1.96
CA LYS A 208 19.00 21.47 1.89
C LYS A 208 18.47 20.72 0.67
N LYS A 209 19.09 20.88 -0.51
CA LYS A 209 18.69 20.15 -1.72
C LYS A 209 18.95 18.66 -1.61
N SER A 210 20.11 18.26 -1.07
CA SER A 210 20.42 16.85 -0.83
C SER A 210 19.44 16.22 0.15
N GLN A 211 19.21 16.86 1.28
CA GLN A 211 18.30 16.37 2.31
C GLN A 211 16.86 16.29 1.80
N LYS A 212 16.37 17.31 1.08
CA LYS A 212 15.05 17.27 0.42
C LYS A 212 14.91 16.07 -0.53
N ASN A 213 15.94 15.76 -1.31
CA ASN A 213 15.91 14.63 -2.24
C ASN A 213 15.93 13.29 -1.48
N ALA A 214 16.78 13.14 -0.46
CA ALA A 214 16.82 11.96 0.39
C ALA A 214 15.48 11.74 1.13
N PHE A 215 14.93 12.79 1.72
CA PHE A 215 13.64 12.76 2.41
C PHE A 215 12.49 12.43 1.46
N SER A 216 12.48 12.97 0.24
CA SER A 216 11.48 12.63 -0.77
C SER A 216 11.56 11.16 -1.20
N GLN A 217 12.75 10.56 -1.27
CA GLN A 217 12.90 9.13 -1.57
C GLN A 217 12.42 8.26 -0.41
N PHE A 218 12.70 8.66 0.83
CA PHE A 218 12.14 8.04 2.03
C PHE A 218 10.61 8.07 2.01
N GLU A 219 10.00 9.25 1.86
CA GLU A 219 8.53 9.39 1.82
C GLU A 219 7.91 8.59 0.68
N LYS A 220 8.52 8.62 -0.52
CA LYS A 220 8.04 7.85 -1.67
C LYS A 220 8.03 6.35 -1.40
N THR A 221 9.18 5.79 -1.01
CA THR A 221 9.32 4.34 -0.77
C THR A 221 8.37 3.86 0.32
N TYR A 222 8.24 4.64 1.40
CA TYR A 222 7.40 4.27 2.53
C TYR A 222 5.90 4.43 2.22
N ASN A 223 5.51 5.48 1.49
CA ASN A 223 4.12 5.65 1.04
C ASN A 223 3.71 4.57 0.01
N GLU A 224 4.62 4.16 -0.87
CA GLU A 224 4.38 3.04 -1.79
C GLU A 224 4.12 1.75 -1.00
N SER A 225 4.90 1.46 0.05
CA SER A 225 4.65 0.32 0.95
C SER A 225 3.27 0.36 1.62
N ILE A 226 2.90 1.51 2.22
CA ILE A 226 1.57 1.69 2.85
C ILE A 226 0.46 1.46 1.81
N LYS A 227 0.63 2.03 0.62
CA LYS A 227 -0.34 1.92 -0.47
C LYS A 227 -0.53 0.47 -0.89
N ASP A 228 0.55 -0.27 -1.10
CA ASP A 228 0.50 -1.67 -1.52
C ASP A 228 -0.25 -2.52 -0.49
N ILE A 229 -0.01 -2.28 0.80
CA ILE A 229 -0.71 -2.96 1.91
C ILE A 229 -2.21 -2.62 1.88
N GLN A 230 -2.58 -1.34 1.78
CA GLN A 230 -3.98 -0.92 1.71
C GLN A 230 -4.70 -1.53 0.50
N GLU A 231 -4.08 -1.50 -0.67
CA GLU A 231 -4.64 -2.09 -1.89
C GLU A 231 -4.80 -3.61 -1.77
N ALA A 232 -3.88 -4.29 -1.09
CA ALA A 232 -3.97 -5.72 -0.84
C ALA A 232 -5.10 -6.06 0.15
N ILE A 233 -5.23 -5.29 1.24
CA ILE A 233 -6.35 -5.42 2.20
C ILE A 233 -7.69 -5.17 1.51
N GLN A 234 -7.79 -4.15 0.66
CA GLN A 234 -9.01 -3.83 -0.08
C GLN A 234 -9.36 -4.96 -1.06
N ARG A 235 -8.38 -5.49 -1.81
CA ARG A 235 -8.58 -6.65 -2.70
C ARG A 235 -9.13 -7.85 -1.94
N GLU A 236 -8.57 -8.15 -0.78
CA GLU A 236 -9.01 -9.27 0.04
C GLU A 236 -10.42 -9.07 0.61
N ARG A 237 -10.75 -7.83 1.01
CA ARG A 237 -12.10 -7.46 1.42
C ARG A 237 -13.11 -7.64 0.29
N ASP A 238 -12.79 -7.15 -0.91
CA ASP A 238 -13.66 -7.27 -2.09
C ASP A 238 -13.90 -8.74 -2.44
N ARG A 239 -12.85 -9.55 -2.37
CA ARG A 239 -12.90 -11.00 -2.56
C ARG A 239 -13.87 -11.68 -1.58
N ILE A 240 -13.74 -11.40 -0.29
CA ILE A 240 -14.59 -11.98 0.75
C ILE A 240 -16.04 -11.50 0.58
N ALA A 241 -16.25 -10.21 0.31
CA ALA A 241 -17.58 -9.63 0.10
C ALA A 241 -18.30 -10.28 -1.09
N TYR A 242 -17.61 -10.46 -2.22
CA TYR A 242 -18.15 -11.14 -3.40
C TYR A 242 -18.62 -12.57 -3.07
N ILE A 243 -17.76 -13.38 -2.44
CA ILE A 243 -18.10 -14.77 -2.14
C ILE A 243 -19.23 -14.86 -1.10
N GLY A 244 -19.24 -13.98 -0.09
CA GLY A 244 -20.33 -13.88 0.88
C GLY A 244 -21.67 -13.55 0.20
N ALA A 245 -21.68 -12.52 -0.65
CA ALA A 245 -22.89 -12.11 -1.38
C ALA A 245 -23.45 -13.23 -2.27
N MET A 246 -22.59 -13.99 -2.94
CA MET A 246 -23.03 -15.11 -3.78
C MET A 246 -23.58 -16.29 -2.97
N ARG A 247 -23.05 -16.54 -1.77
CA ARG A 247 -23.54 -17.59 -0.87
C ARG A 247 -24.91 -17.24 -0.27
N ASP A 248 -25.13 -15.98 0.12
CA ASP A 248 -26.34 -15.58 0.84
C ASP A 248 -27.59 -15.52 -0.05
N ARG A 249 -27.43 -15.44 -1.38
CA ARG A 249 -28.53 -15.40 -2.37
C ARG A 249 -29.32 -16.71 -2.56
N ASN A 250 -29.27 -17.62 -1.59
CA ASN A 250 -30.09 -18.84 -1.52
C ASN A 250 -29.89 -19.82 -2.69
N ASP A 251 -28.74 -19.76 -3.34
CA ASP A 251 -28.36 -20.73 -4.37
C ASP A 251 -27.74 -21.97 -3.71
N LYS A 252 -28.55 -23.02 -3.58
CA LYS A 252 -28.11 -24.28 -2.96
C LYS A 252 -26.91 -24.88 -3.70
N GLU A 253 -26.85 -24.77 -5.02
CA GLU A 253 -25.76 -25.34 -5.81
C GLU A 253 -24.45 -24.61 -5.56
N PHE A 254 -24.48 -23.28 -5.47
CA PHE A 254 -23.28 -22.48 -5.13
C PHE A 254 -22.82 -22.73 -3.68
N ARG A 255 -23.76 -22.86 -2.74
CA ARG A 255 -23.46 -23.26 -1.36
C ARG A 255 -22.83 -24.65 -1.29
N ASP A 256 -23.42 -25.62 -1.97
CA ASP A 256 -22.92 -27.00 -2.03
C ASP A 256 -21.53 -27.06 -2.70
N ALA A 257 -21.27 -26.22 -3.72
CA ALA A 257 -19.96 -26.12 -4.36
C ALA A 257 -18.89 -25.53 -3.43
N ILE A 258 -19.23 -24.46 -2.69
CA ILE A 258 -18.36 -23.90 -1.65
C ILE A 258 -18.13 -24.93 -0.54
N ASP A 259 -19.18 -25.57 -0.03
CA ASP A 259 -19.07 -26.53 1.06
C ASP A 259 -18.26 -27.77 0.62
N LYS A 260 -18.39 -28.22 -0.64
CA LYS A 260 -17.56 -29.28 -1.23
C LYS A 260 -16.09 -28.86 -1.34
N LEU A 261 -15.81 -27.63 -1.76
CA LEU A 261 -14.44 -27.09 -1.76
C LEU A 261 -13.87 -26.98 -0.34
N ILE A 262 -14.69 -26.54 0.62
CA ILE A 262 -14.32 -26.51 2.04
C ILE A 262 -14.03 -27.93 2.53
N GLN A 263 -14.81 -28.95 2.16
CA GLN A 263 -14.54 -30.33 2.54
C GLN A 263 -13.24 -30.87 1.89
N GLN A 264 -13.03 -30.60 0.60
CA GLN A 264 -11.84 -31.02 -0.14
C GLN A 264 -10.56 -30.37 0.40
N LYS A 265 -10.57 -29.04 0.63
CA LYS A 265 -9.42 -28.29 1.17
C LYS A 265 -9.33 -28.38 2.70
N GLY A 266 -10.44 -28.61 3.39
CA GLY A 266 -10.53 -28.77 4.85
C GLY A 266 -9.99 -30.11 5.34
N ALA A 267 -10.04 -31.17 4.53
CA ALA A 267 -9.32 -32.41 4.79
C ALA A 267 -7.78 -32.22 4.83
N GLN A 268 -7.28 -31.11 4.24
CA GLN A 268 -5.88 -30.66 4.29
C GLN A 268 -5.66 -29.54 5.35
N GLY A 269 -6.70 -29.16 6.09
CA GLY A 269 -6.70 -28.13 7.13
C GLY A 269 -6.72 -26.68 6.62
N ALA A 270 -7.10 -26.45 5.37
CA ALA A 270 -6.81 -25.19 4.67
C ALA A 270 -7.99 -24.23 4.46
N ALA A 271 -9.27 -24.62 4.64
CA ALA A 271 -10.41 -23.75 4.29
C ALA A 271 -11.56 -23.78 5.31
N THR A 272 -12.21 -22.64 5.57
CA THR A 272 -13.32 -22.46 6.54
C THR A 272 -14.28 -21.33 6.14
N PHE A 273 -15.58 -21.60 6.29
CA PHE A 273 -16.76 -20.73 6.19
C PHE A 273 -17.33 -20.20 7.53
N SER A 274 -17.42 -18.90 7.84
CA SER A 274 -18.42 -18.44 8.84
C SER A 274 -19.17 -17.21 8.36
N SER A 275 -20.50 -17.20 8.48
CA SER A 275 -21.30 -15.98 8.31
C SER A 275 -22.20 -15.74 9.51
N ASN A 276 -22.35 -14.46 9.87
CA ASN A 276 -23.32 -14.01 10.84
C ASN A 276 -24.39 -13.15 10.11
N PRO A 277 -25.59 -13.68 9.90
CA PRO A 277 -26.68 -12.98 9.21
C PRO A 277 -27.14 -11.71 9.93
N ASN A 278 -26.93 -11.61 11.25
CA ASN A 278 -27.38 -10.47 12.05
C ASN A 278 -26.43 -9.27 11.97
N SER A 279 -25.15 -9.50 11.65
CA SER A 279 -24.13 -8.46 11.48
C SER A 279 -23.69 -8.26 10.03
N GLY A 280 -24.14 -9.10 9.10
CA GLY A 280 -23.72 -9.06 7.69
C GLY A 280 -22.23 -9.41 7.48
N SER A 281 -21.58 -10.01 8.48
CA SER A 281 -20.16 -10.37 8.41
C SER A 281 -19.98 -11.79 7.91
N ALA A 282 -19.11 -11.97 6.93
CA ALA A 282 -18.70 -13.27 6.40
C ALA A 282 -17.18 -13.39 6.47
N ASP A 283 -16.69 -14.50 7.01
CA ASP A 283 -15.27 -14.88 7.06
C ASP A 283 -15.07 -16.08 6.15
N LEU A 284 -14.12 -15.98 5.22
CA LEU A 284 -13.78 -17.04 4.28
C LEU A 284 -12.27 -17.29 4.26
N LYS A 285 -11.89 -18.55 4.48
CA LYS A 285 -10.50 -19.01 4.50
C LYS A 285 -10.20 -19.94 3.34
N GLY A 286 -9.00 -19.79 2.73
CA GLY A 286 -8.38 -20.79 1.87
C GLY A 286 -9.05 -21.08 0.52
N ILE A 287 -10.04 -20.26 0.15
CA ILE A 287 -10.79 -20.38 -1.11
C ILE A 287 -10.62 -19.08 -1.86
N LYS A 288 -9.93 -19.11 -3.00
CA LYS A 288 -9.88 -18.02 -3.97
C LYS A 288 -11.14 -18.06 -4.83
N VAL A 289 -11.51 -16.94 -5.44
CA VAL A 289 -12.61 -16.93 -6.44
C VAL A 289 -12.27 -17.86 -7.60
N ASP A 290 -10.99 -17.97 -7.97
CA ASP A 290 -10.49 -18.90 -8.99
C ASP A 290 -10.71 -20.36 -8.63
N ASP A 291 -10.70 -20.73 -7.35
CA ASP A 291 -10.95 -22.10 -6.91
C ASP A 291 -12.40 -22.55 -7.10
N LEU A 292 -13.34 -21.60 -7.25
CA LEU A 292 -14.76 -21.90 -7.35
C LEU A 292 -15.07 -22.60 -8.69
N PRO A 293 -15.57 -23.86 -8.68
CA PRO A 293 -15.87 -24.60 -9.92
C PRO A 293 -17.07 -24.01 -10.66
N LEU A 294 -17.89 -23.23 -9.96
CA LEU A 294 -19.06 -22.56 -10.47
C LEU A 294 -19.06 -21.14 -9.95
N LEU A 295 -19.07 -20.17 -10.86
CA LEU A 295 -19.37 -18.78 -10.54
C LEU A 295 -20.78 -18.47 -11.00
N LYS A 296 -21.48 -17.62 -10.25
CA LYS A 296 -22.81 -17.16 -10.63
C LYS A 296 -22.88 -15.65 -10.61
N THR A 297 -23.76 -15.10 -11.45
CA THR A 297 -24.12 -13.69 -11.37
C THR A 297 -25.10 -13.46 -10.22
N ILE A 298 -25.29 -12.19 -9.87
CA ILE A 298 -26.33 -11.72 -8.95
C ILE A 298 -27.72 -12.27 -9.30
N THR A 299 -28.03 -12.45 -10.59
CA THR A 299 -29.33 -13.01 -11.03
C THR A 299 -29.38 -14.54 -11.03
N GLY A 300 -28.28 -15.21 -10.65
CA GLY A 300 -28.18 -16.67 -10.56
C GLY A 300 -27.73 -17.35 -11.86
N ARG A 301 -27.24 -16.61 -12.86
CA ARG A 301 -26.73 -17.20 -14.11
C ARG A 301 -25.32 -17.73 -13.93
N ASN A 302 -25.03 -18.85 -14.56
CA ASN A 302 -23.70 -19.47 -14.50
C ASN A 302 -22.69 -18.67 -15.33
N ILE A 303 -21.59 -18.28 -14.69
CA ILE A 303 -20.38 -17.77 -15.32
C ILE A 303 -19.44 -18.97 -15.49
N ARG A 304 -19.15 -19.32 -16.74
CA ARG A 304 -18.24 -20.43 -17.09
C ARG A 304 -16.82 -19.90 -17.15
N LYS A 305 -15.86 -20.60 -16.55
CA LYS A 305 -14.43 -20.32 -16.71
C LYS A 305 -13.87 -21.10 -17.88
N GLY A 306 -13.15 -20.44 -18.78
CA GLY A 306 -12.34 -21.07 -19.82
C GLY A 306 -11.04 -21.64 -19.25
N GLU A 307 -10.44 -22.59 -19.95
CA GLU A 307 -9.13 -23.17 -19.58
C GLU A 307 -7.99 -22.14 -19.65
N ASP A 308 -8.17 -21.09 -20.44
CA ASP A 308 -7.27 -19.94 -20.60
C ASP A 308 -7.46 -18.86 -19.51
N GLY A 309 -8.35 -19.10 -18.55
CA GLY A 309 -8.70 -18.13 -17.49
C GLY A 309 -9.72 -17.08 -17.91
N SER A 310 -10.34 -17.21 -19.09
CA SER A 310 -11.44 -16.34 -19.52
C SER A 310 -12.74 -16.63 -18.76
N PHE A 311 -13.64 -15.65 -18.72
CA PHE A 311 -14.96 -15.77 -18.09
C PHE A 311 -16.04 -15.57 -19.15
N HIS A 312 -16.95 -16.53 -19.27
CA HIS A 312 -18.02 -16.53 -20.24
C HIS A 312 -19.37 -16.51 -19.55
N LEU A 313 -20.25 -15.60 -19.99
CA LEU A 313 -21.66 -15.57 -19.61
C LEU A 313 -22.51 -15.56 -20.87
N GLU A 314 -23.49 -16.46 -20.91
CA GLU A 314 -24.50 -16.46 -21.95
C GLU A 314 -25.70 -15.59 -21.50
N LEU A 315 -25.87 -14.46 -22.18
CA LEU A 315 -27.02 -13.58 -21.98
C LEU A 315 -28.24 -14.14 -22.74
N PRO A 316 -29.46 -14.00 -22.19
CA PRO A 316 -30.64 -14.58 -22.81
C PRO A 316 -31.01 -13.87 -24.13
N TRP A 317 -31.41 -14.64 -25.16
CA TRP A 317 -31.96 -14.11 -26.41
C TRP A 317 -33.36 -13.50 -26.20
N TYR A 318 -33.57 -12.30 -26.73
CA TYR A 318 -34.57 -11.34 -26.28
C TYR A 318 -35.99 -11.51 -26.88
N HIS A 319 -36.75 -12.57 -26.54
CA HIS A 319 -38.15 -12.72 -27.03
C HIS A 319 -39.22 -13.14 -26.00
N ARG A 320 -39.04 -12.92 -24.69
CA ARG A 320 -40.16 -13.10 -23.73
C ARG A 320 -40.42 -11.85 -22.91
N VAL A 321 -41.62 -11.30 -23.11
CA VAL A 321 -42.27 -10.14 -22.45
C VAL A 321 -42.17 -10.16 -20.91
N GLN A 322 -41.83 -11.31 -20.32
CA GLN A 322 -41.58 -11.49 -18.88
C GLN A 322 -40.29 -10.80 -18.38
N TYR A 323 -39.35 -10.46 -19.28
CA TYR A 323 -38.06 -9.86 -18.93
C TYR A 323 -38.15 -8.40 -18.48
N TRP A 324 -39.16 -7.66 -18.95
CA TRP A 324 -39.34 -6.23 -18.66
C TRP A 324 -39.94 -5.94 -17.28
N PHE A 325 -40.59 -6.92 -16.63
CA PHE A 325 -41.37 -6.69 -15.41
C PHE A 325 -40.70 -7.16 -14.11
N SER A 326 -39.52 -7.79 -14.17
CA SER A 326 -38.83 -8.29 -12.98
C SER A 326 -37.57 -7.48 -12.65
N HIS A 327 -37.56 -6.85 -11.47
CA HIS A 327 -36.39 -6.15 -10.92
C HIS A 327 -35.17 -7.07 -10.72
N HIS A 328 -35.35 -8.38 -10.78
CA HIS A 328 -34.32 -9.42 -10.58
C HIS A 328 -33.69 -9.92 -11.89
N GLN A 329 -33.97 -9.29 -13.05
CA GLN A 329 -33.54 -9.76 -14.37
C GLN A 329 -32.93 -8.64 -15.24
N LYS A 330 -32.15 -7.71 -14.66
CA LYS A 330 -31.44 -6.70 -15.45
C LYS A 330 -30.06 -7.21 -15.86
N ILE A 331 -29.83 -7.32 -17.16
CA ILE A 331 -28.53 -7.67 -17.78
C ILE A 331 -27.38 -6.86 -17.18
N ASP A 332 -27.64 -5.62 -16.79
CA ASP A 332 -26.65 -4.74 -16.17
C ASP A 332 -26.05 -5.34 -14.89
N TYR A 333 -26.86 -6.02 -14.06
CA TYR A 333 -26.37 -6.72 -12.86
C TYR A 333 -25.54 -7.95 -13.21
N ASP A 334 -25.89 -8.65 -14.30
CA ASP A 334 -25.16 -9.83 -14.75
C ASP A 334 -23.79 -9.44 -15.27
N ILE A 335 -23.71 -8.40 -16.09
CA ILE A 335 -22.47 -7.85 -16.61
C ILE A 335 -21.60 -7.31 -15.47
N GLN A 336 -22.19 -6.57 -14.51
CA GLN A 336 -21.47 -6.10 -13.33
C GLN A 336 -20.96 -7.24 -12.45
N SER A 337 -21.71 -8.32 -12.29
CA SER A 337 -21.28 -9.48 -11.51
C SER A 337 -20.03 -10.15 -12.08
N ILE A 338 -19.89 -10.18 -13.41
CA ILE A 338 -18.67 -10.71 -14.05
C ILE A 338 -17.49 -9.79 -13.77
N ALA A 339 -17.67 -8.48 -13.93
CA ALA A 339 -16.61 -7.52 -13.66
C ALA A 339 -16.17 -7.57 -12.20
N GLU A 340 -17.11 -7.67 -11.26
CA GLU A 340 -16.84 -7.86 -9.82
C GLU A 340 -16.14 -9.19 -9.55
N ALA A 341 -16.53 -10.29 -10.22
CA ALA A 341 -15.87 -11.58 -10.08
C ALA A 341 -14.40 -11.52 -10.53
N ILE A 342 -14.14 -10.93 -11.70
CA ILE A 342 -12.78 -10.74 -12.25
C ILE A 342 -11.96 -9.84 -11.31
N ARG A 343 -12.56 -8.76 -10.80
CA ARG A 343 -11.89 -7.89 -9.82
C ARG A 343 -11.55 -8.63 -8.53
N ALA A 344 -12.47 -9.47 -8.04
CA ALA A 344 -12.31 -10.28 -6.85
C ALA A 344 -11.28 -11.42 -7.02
N CYS A 345 -11.01 -11.85 -8.26
CA CYS A 345 -9.86 -12.71 -8.57
C CYS A 345 -8.50 -11.96 -8.47
N GLY A 346 -8.52 -10.64 -8.32
CA GLY A 346 -7.32 -9.81 -8.14
C GLY A 346 -6.83 -9.13 -9.42
N TYR A 347 -7.56 -9.25 -10.54
CA TYR A 347 -7.20 -8.57 -11.78
C TYR A 347 -7.50 -7.07 -11.71
N ASP A 348 -6.62 -6.28 -12.30
CA ASP A 348 -6.60 -4.82 -12.35
C ASP A 348 -6.75 -4.28 -13.79
N LYS A 349 -6.71 -5.19 -14.77
CA LYS A 349 -7.04 -4.96 -16.18
C LYS A 349 -8.13 -5.94 -16.63
N ILE A 350 -9.05 -5.46 -17.47
CA ILE A 350 -10.16 -6.26 -17.98
C ILE A 350 -10.39 -6.00 -19.47
N THR A 351 -10.63 -7.07 -20.22
CA THR A 351 -11.15 -7.00 -21.58
C THR A 351 -12.52 -7.66 -21.59
N MET A 352 -13.56 -6.89 -21.94
CA MET A 352 -14.92 -7.39 -22.09
C MET A 352 -15.25 -7.48 -23.58
N GLU A 353 -15.82 -8.60 -23.99
CA GLU A 353 -16.21 -8.84 -25.37
C GLU A 353 -17.70 -9.19 -25.45
N VAL A 354 -18.41 -8.53 -26.36
CA VAL A 354 -19.79 -8.85 -26.71
C VAL A 354 -19.90 -9.14 -28.19
N SER A 355 -20.66 -10.19 -28.54
CA SER A 355 -21.05 -10.51 -29.91
C SER A 355 -22.58 -10.54 -29.99
N HIS A 356 -23.17 -9.80 -30.92
CA HIS A 356 -24.61 -9.75 -31.12
C HIS A 356 -24.96 -9.52 -32.60
N ASN A 357 -26.04 -10.15 -33.08
CA ASN A 357 -26.46 -10.08 -34.47
C ASN A 357 -26.97 -8.68 -34.86
N ASP A 358 -27.59 -7.96 -33.92
CA ASP A 358 -27.95 -6.56 -34.07
C ASP A 358 -26.77 -5.67 -33.62
N PRO A 359 -26.15 -4.89 -34.54
CA PRO A 359 -25.05 -4.00 -34.22
C PRO A 359 -25.40 -2.91 -33.20
N GLU A 360 -26.62 -2.38 -33.20
CA GLU A 360 -27.00 -1.29 -32.28
C GLU A 360 -27.11 -1.81 -30.84
N GLU A 361 -27.70 -2.98 -30.66
CA GLU A 361 -27.73 -3.66 -29.37
C GLU A 361 -26.33 -4.09 -28.91
N ALA A 362 -25.46 -4.55 -29.84
CA ALA A 362 -24.07 -4.90 -29.54
C ALA A 362 -23.32 -3.70 -28.93
N GLU A 363 -23.47 -2.51 -29.53
CA GLU A 363 -22.89 -1.28 -29.01
C GLU A 363 -23.45 -0.88 -27.64
N GLU A 364 -24.77 -1.07 -27.42
CA GLU A 364 -25.38 -0.79 -26.12
C GLU A 364 -24.86 -1.72 -25.01
N TYR A 365 -24.69 -3.01 -25.30
CA TYR A 365 -24.03 -3.93 -24.38
C TYR A 365 -22.56 -3.54 -24.14
N GLY A 366 -21.85 -3.11 -25.19
CA GLY A 366 -20.49 -2.58 -25.04
C GLY A 366 -20.43 -1.40 -24.05
N ARG A 367 -21.36 -0.44 -24.16
CA ARG A 367 -21.46 0.70 -23.21
C ARG A 367 -21.72 0.21 -21.78
N LYS A 368 -22.67 -0.71 -21.60
CA LYS A 368 -23.02 -1.30 -20.30
C LYS A 368 -21.86 -2.09 -19.69
N MET A 369 -21.07 -2.80 -20.50
CA MET A 369 -19.85 -3.47 -20.07
C MET A 369 -18.80 -2.48 -19.56
N TYR A 370 -18.59 -1.36 -20.26
CA TYR A 370 -17.70 -0.31 -19.78
C TYR A 370 -18.16 0.25 -18.43
N GLU A 371 -19.45 0.58 -18.30
CA GLU A 371 -20.03 1.09 -17.05
C GLU A 371 -19.93 0.10 -15.89
N ALA A 372 -20.21 -1.18 -16.16
CA ALA A 372 -20.07 -2.25 -15.19
C ALA A 372 -18.62 -2.40 -14.69
N CYS A 373 -17.63 -2.29 -15.58
CA CYS A 373 -16.23 -2.32 -15.20
C CYS A 373 -15.86 -1.13 -14.30
N ILE A 374 -16.39 0.06 -14.59
CA ILE A 374 -16.17 1.25 -13.76
C ILE A 374 -16.82 1.08 -12.39
N ASN A 375 -18.05 0.58 -12.32
CA ASN A 375 -18.75 0.30 -11.06
C ASN A 375 -18.03 -0.77 -10.22
N ALA A 376 -17.47 -1.80 -10.87
CA ALA A 376 -16.62 -2.80 -10.22
C ALA A 376 -15.24 -2.26 -9.80
N GLY A 377 -14.93 -1.00 -10.13
CA GLY A 377 -13.75 -0.29 -9.64
C GLY A 377 -12.51 -0.39 -10.53
N PHE A 378 -12.62 -0.84 -11.78
CA PHE A 378 -11.50 -0.78 -12.72
C PHE A 378 -11.14 0.67 -13.07
N ASP A 379 -9.84 0.95 -13.23
CA ASP A 379 -9.37 2.24 -13.76
C ASP A 379 -9.79 2.34 -15.24
N PRO A 380 -10.40 3.45 -15.70
CA PRO A 380 -10.74 3.69 -17.10
C PRO A 380 -9.66 3.26 -18.11
N LYS A 381 -8.38 3.50 -17.79
CA LYS A 381 -7.25 3.19 -18.69
C LYS A 381 -6.97 1.69 -18.83
N ASN A 382 -7.50 0.88 -17.92
CA ASN A 382 -7.29 -0.56 -17.84
C ASN A 382 -8.50 -1.36 -18.36
N ILE A 383 -9.49 -0.69 -18.95
CA ILE A 383 -10.69 -1.33 -19.52
C ILE A 383 -10.56 -1.34 -21.03
N THR A 384 -10.78 -2.51 -21.63
CA THR A 384 -10.87 -2.67 -23.08
C THR A 384 -12.21 -3.31 -23.43
N ILE A 385 -12.96 -2.71 -24.35
CA ILE A 385 -14.26 -3.23 -24.81
C ILE A 385 -14.12 -3.66 -26.27
N LYS A 386 -14.53 -4.89 -26.56
CA LYS A 386 -14.66 -5.41 -27.91
C LYS A 386 -16.12 -5.66 -28.25
N VAL A 387 -16.57 -5.16 -29.39
CA VAL A 387 -17.93 -5.35 -29.90
C VAL A 387 -17.82 -6.04 -31.25
N ASN A 388 -18.42 -7.22 -31.38
CA ASN A 388 -18.37 -8.06 -32.58
C ASN A 388 -16.92 -8.32 -33.08
N GLY A 389 -16.01 -8.58 -32.14
CA GLY A 389 -14.59 -8.85 -32.42
C GLY A 389 -13.71 -7.61 -32.62
N GLU A 390 -14.27 -6.41 -32.70
CA GLU A 390 -13.52 -5.16 -32.91
C GLU A 390 -13.34 -4.37 -31.59
N GLU A 391 -12.12 -3.90 -31.32
CA GLU A 391 -11.84 -3.02 -30.19
C GLU A 391 -12.47 -1.63 -30.41
N ARG A 392 -13.31 -1.20 -29.47
CA ARG A 392 -13.99 0.09 -29.54
C ARG A 392 -13.27 1.12 -28.68
N LYS A 393 -12.93 2.26 -29.28
CA LYS A 393 -12.51 3.45 -28.51
C LYS A 393 -13.74 4.10 -27.88
N LEU A 394 -13.55 4.77 -26.74
CA LEU A 394 -14.66 5.40 -26.00
C LEU A 394 -15.27 6.56 -26.76
N GLU A 395 -14.39 7.40 -27.33
CA GLU A 395 -14.74 8.58 -28.11
C GLU A 395 -14.43 8.38 -29.59
N LYS A 396 -15.02 9.24 -30.43
CA LYS A 396 -14.79 9.24 -31.87
C LYS A 396 -13.31 9.51 -32.17
N THR A 397 -12.73 8.71 -33.05
CA THR A 397 -11.36 8.89 -33.51
C THR A 397 -11.32 9.07 -35.01
N THR A 398 -10.55 10.04 -35.48
CA THR A 398 -10.24 10.20 -36.90
C THR A 398 -8.87 9.58 -37.16
N LYS A 399 -8.81 8.52 -37.94
CA LYS A 399 -7.56 7.90 -38.38
C LYS A 399 -7.58 7.80 -39.90
N ASP A 400 -6.51 8.26 -40.55
CA ASP A 400 -6.37 8.25 -42.02
C ASP A 400 -7.54 8.96 -42.76
N GLY A 401 -8.05 10.05 -42.18
CA GLY A 401 -9.17 10.82 -42.75
C GLY A 401 -10.53 10.13 -42.68
N LYS A 402 -10.62 8.94 -42.07
CA LYS A 402 -11.88 8.25 -41.78
C LYS A 402 -12.26 8.42 -40.31
N ASP A 403 -13.48 8.86 -40.11
CA ASP A 403 -14.10 9.00 -38.81
C ASP A 403 -14.66 7.65 -38.36
N THR A 404 -14.08 7.06 -37.32
CA THR A 404 -14.64 5.88 -36.66
C THR A 404 -15.44 6.33 -35.44
N PRO A 405 -16.76 6.04 -35.36
CA PRO A 405 -17.54 6.36 -34.18
C PRO A 405 -17.03 5.53 -32.99
N GLY A 406 -16.78 6.21 -31.86
CA GLY A 406 -16.49 5.55 -30.59
C GLY A 406 -17.77 5.04 -29.91
N LEU A 407 -17.58 4.19 -28.89
CA LEU A 407 -18.62 3.50 -28.14
C LEU A 407 -19.69 4.45 -27.56
N PHE A 408 -19.29 5.66 -27.16
CA PHE A 408 -20.20 6.68 -26.59
C PHE A 408 -20.52 7.83 -27.56
N THR A 409 -20.30 7.65 -28.87
CA THR A 409 -20.72 8.64 -29.87
C THR A 409 -22.24 8.85 -29.79
N GLY A 410 -22.68 10.10 -29.61
CA GLY A 410 -24.10 10.42 -29.36
C GLY A 410 -24.56 10.28 -27.90
N TYR A 411 -23.71 9.78 -27.00
CA TYR A 411 -23.99 9.54 -25.58
C TYR A 411 -22.97 10.19 -24.65
N ALA A 412 -22.45 11.38 -25.00
CA ALA A 412 -21.40 12.06 -24.24
C ALA A 412 -21.77 12.30 -22.76
N GLY A 413 -23.03 12.65 -22.47
CA GLY A 413 -23.50 12.82 -21.09
C GLY A 413 -23.48 11.53 -20.26
N ARG A 414 -23.59 10.36 -20.90
CA ARG A 414 -23.47 9.05 -20.23
C ARG A 414 -22.00 8.79 -19.88
N LEU A 415 -21.09 8.97 -20.85
CA LEU A 415 -19.65 8.84 -20.62
C LEU A 415 -19.16 9.76 -19.51
N GLN A 416 -19.65 11.02 -19.48
CA GLN A 416 -19.31 11.97 -18.42
C GLN A 416 -19.72 11.44 -17.03
N LYS A 417 -20.96 10.96 -16.87
CA LYS A 417 -21.43 10.38 -15.60
C LYS A 417 -20.61 9.16 -15.19
N THR A 418 -20.21 8.33 -16.14
CA THR A 418 -19.35 7.17 -15.90
C THR A 418 -17.97 7.63 -15.40
N HIS A 419 -17.37 8.65 -16.02
CA HIS A 419 -16.12 9.23 -15.56
C HIS A 419 -16.23 9.92 -14.20
N GLU A 420 -17.35 10.58 -13.89
CA GLU A 420 -17.63 11.12 -12.56
C GLU A 420 -17.72 10.02 -11.50
N THR A 421 -18.33 8.88 -11.83
CA THR A 421 -18.39 7.71 -10.95
C THR A 421 -16.99 7.13 -10.73
N ALA A 422 -16.21 6.96 -11.81
CA ALA A 422 -14.82 6.52 -11.73
C ALA A 422 -13.98 7.46 -10.84
N LYS A 423 -14.17 8.77 -11.00
CA LYS A 423 -13.51 9.80 -10.19
C LYS A 423 -13.90 9.69 -8.72
N LYS A 424 -15.18 9.54 -8.38
CA LYS A 424 -15.63 9.35 -6.99
C LYS A 424 -15.03 8.10 -6.37
N LEU A 425 -15.08 6.95 -7.06
CA LEU A 425 -14.48 5.70 -6.59
C LEU A 425 -12.96 5.80 -6.41
N LYS A 426 -12.30 6.58 -7.26
CA LYS A 426 -10.87 6.88 -7.12
C LYS A 426 -10.61 7.80 -5.93
N GLU A 427 -11.39 8.86 -5.75
CA GLU A 427 -11.28 9.78 -4.61
C GLU A 427 -11.53 9.09 -3.27
N GLU A 428 -12.48 8.15 -3.20
CA GLU A 428 -12.72 7.32 -2.02
C GLU A 428 -11.52 6.44 -1.68
N ARG A 429 -10.93 5.79 -2.69
CA ARG A 429 -9.70 5.00 -2.53
C ARG A 429 -8.52 5.88 -2.10
N GLU A 430 -8.35 7.03 -2.75
CA GLU A 430 -7.29 7.99 -2.41
C GLU A 430 -7.49 8.61 -1.02
N LYS A 431 -8.73 8.81 -0.57
CA LYS A 431 -9.01 9.30 0.78
C LYS A 431 -8.57 8.30 1.85
N ALA A 432 -8.68 7.00 1.58
CA ALA A 432 -8.14 5.96 2.47
C ALA A 432 -6.59 5.95 2.49
N LEU A 433 -5.96 6.37 1.38
CA LEU A 433 -4.50 6.48 1.22
C LEU A 433 -3.89 7.79 1.77
N LYS A 434 -4.71 8.80 2.06
CA LYS A 434 -4.23 10.08 2.59
C LYS A 434 -3.70 9.92 4.00
N ASP A 435 -2.71 10.76 4.34
CA ASP A 435 -2.24 10.86 5.71
C ASP A 435 -3.42 11.10 6.67
N PRO A 436 -3.44 10.39 7.80
CA PRO A 436 -4.51 10.53 8.77
C PRO A 436 -4.58 11.95 9.33
N THR A 437 -5.76 12.38 9.76
CA THR A 437 -5.90 13.71 10.37
C THR A 437 -5.06 13.79 11.65
N VAL A 438 -4.76 14.99 12.14
CA VAL A 438 -3.96 15.18 13.36
C VAL A 438 -4.55 14.42 14.56
N THR A 439 -5.88 14.40 14.67
CA THR A 439 -6.59 13.65 15.72
C THR A 439 -6.41 12.14 15.58
N ASP A 440 -6.53 11.63 14.35
CA ASP A 440 -6.35 10.19 14.06
C ASP A 440 -4.88 9.77 14.30
N LEU A 441 -3.92 10.62 13.92
CA LEU A 441 -2.50 10.37 14.13
C LEU A 441 -2.15 10.27 15.62
N ALA A 442 -2.74 11.12 16.47
CA ALA A 442 -2.55 11.04 17.91
C ALA A 442 -3.06 9.71 18.49
N GLN A 443 -4.21 9.22 18.00
CA GLN A 443 -4.72 7.90 18.35
C GLN A 443 -3.75 6.79 17.93
N TYR A 444 -3.25 6.83 16.69
CA TYR A 444 -2.34 5.79 16.19
C TYR A 444 -0.98 5.78 16.89
N LYS A 445 -0.47 6.96 17.28
CA LYS A 445 0.70 7.06 18.16
C LYS A 445 0.43 6.43 19.53
N GLY A 446 -0.77 6.63 20.08
CA GLY A 446 -1.20 5.96 21.31
C GLY A 446 -1.26 4.43 21.17
N GLU A 447 -1.81 3.93 20.06
CA GLU A 447 -1.85 2.48 19.76
C GLU A 447 -0.43 1.91 19.58
N LEU A 448 0.47 2.62 18.90
CA LEU A 448 1.87 2.24 18.75
C LEU A 448 2.60 2.20 20.10
N GLN A 449 2.39 3.21 20.95
CA GLN A 449 3.00 3.24 22.27
C GLN A 449 2.51 2.08 23.16
N ALA A 450 1.21 1.75 23.10
CA ALA A 450 0.68 0.60 23.84
C ALA A 450 1.33 -0.73 23.39
N LEU A 451 1.66 -0.88 22.11
CA LEU A 451 2.40 -2.05 21.61
C LEU A 451 3.83 -2.10 22.16
N ARG A 452 4.55 -0.97 22.16
CA ARG A 452 5.89 -0.85 22.74
C ARG A 452 5.89 -1.23 24.22
N ASP A 453 4.93 -0.70 24.99
CA ASP A 453 4.80 -0.96 26.42
C ASP A 453 4.49 -2.44 26.70
N ALA A 454 3.62 -3.06 25.90
CA ALA A 454 3.29 -4.47 26.02
C ALA A 454 4.50 -5.38 25.74
N GLN A 455 5.32 -5.03 24.73
CA GLN A 455 6.53 -5.77 24.40
C GLN A 455 7.59 -5.65 25.52
N ALA A 456 7.77 -4.45 26.07
CA ALA A 456 8.69 -4.22 27.19
C ALA A 456 8.30 -5.04 28.44
N GLN A 457 7.00 -5.10 28.76
CA GLN A 457 6.49 -5.92 29.86
C GLN A 457 6.73 -7.42 29.65
N GLN A 458 6.55 -7.93 28.42
CA GLN A 458 6.83 -9.33 28.10
C GLN A 458 8.32 -9.69 28.28
N GLN A 459 9.23 -8.81 27.88
CA GLN A 459 10.67 -9.02 28.05
C GLN A 459 11.07 -9.02 29.54
N GLN A 460 10.49 -8.13 30.36
CA GLN A 460 10.74 -8.09 31.79
C GLN A 460 10.26 -9.38 32.50
N GLN A 461 9.09 -9.89 32.13
CA GLN A 461 8.56 -11.14 32.70
C GLN A 461 9.42 -12.36 32.31
N GLN A 462 9.95 -12.41 31.10
CA GLN A 462 10.86 -13.49 30.67
C GLN A 462 12.19 -13.47 31.42
N GLN A 463 12.72 -12.28 31.73
CA GLN A 463 13.96 -12.15 32.51
C GLN A 463 13.79 -12.55 33.99
N GLN A 464 12.59 -12.36 34.57
CA GLN A 464 12.29 -12.78 35.95
C GLN A 464 12.05 -14.29 36.12
N HIS A 465 11.91 -15.04 35.02
CA HIS A 465 11.70 -16.49 35.03
C HIS A 465 12.90 -17.31 34.56
N MET A 466 14.06 -16.68 34.28
CA MET A 466 15.29 -17.43 34.10
C MET A 466 15.81 -17.93 35.46
N PRO A 467 15.99 -19.26 35.65
CA PRO A 467 16.54 -19.78 36.90
C PRO A 467 17.94 -19.21 37.12
N ALA A 468 18.24 -18.82 38.35
CA ALA A 468 19.55 -18.29 38.73
C ALA A 468 20.66 -19.23 38.22
N PRO A 469 21.75 -18.69 37.63
CA PRO A 469 22.85 -19.54 37.19
C PRO A 469 23.37 -20.30 38.41
N ASN A 470 23.34 -21.64 38.32
CA ASN A 470 23.96 -22.50 39.33
C ASN A 470 25.43 -22.11 39.42
N ASN A 471 25.79 -21.40 40.48
CA ASN A 471 27.19 -21.16 40.81
C ASN A 471 27.86 -22.51 41.12
N PRO A 472 29.02 -22.81 40.50
CA PRO A 472 29.75 -24.06 40.72
C PRO A 472 30.27 -24.22 42.15
#